data_AF-A0A1J3CMS2-F1
#
_entry.id   AF-A0A1J3CMS2-F1
#
_cell.length_a   1.000
_cell.length_b   1.000
_cell.length_c   1.000
_cell.angle_alpha   90.00
_cell.angle_beta   90.00
_cell.angle_gamma   90.00
#
_symmetry.space_group_name_H-M   'P 1'
#
loop_
_entity.id
_entity.type
_entity.pdbx_description
1 polymer ?
#
loop_
_entity_poly.entity_id
_entity_poly.type
_entity_poly.pdbx_seq_one_letter_code
_entity_poly.pdbx_strand_id
1 'polypeptide(L)'
;VWVSSALGPYWGFQQGWVKWLSGVIDNALYPILFLDYLESGIPILGGGIPRIAAIFVLTVALTYLNYRGLSVVGFAAVLLGVFSILPFAVMTFMSIPKIEPLRWLVVSKKMKGVDWNLYLNT
;
A
#
# COMPACT_ATOMS: atom_id res chain seq x y z
N VAL A 1 -17.75 -16.21 3.99
CA VAL A 1 -17.97 -17.66 4.22
C VAL A 1 -17.47 -18.05 5.60
N TRP A 2 -16.16 -17.99 5.88
CA TRP A 2 -15.58 -18.34 7.19
C TRP A 2 -16.24 -17.67 8.40
N VAL A 3 -16.47 -16.35 8.35
CA VAL A 3 -17.13 -15.62 9.44
C VAL A 3 -18.58 -16.08 9.64
N SER A 4 -19.32 -16.30 8.56
CA SER A 4 -20.71 -16.78 8.64
C SER A 4 -20.78 -18.19 9.23
N SER A 5 -19.79 -19.04 8.97
CA SER A 5 -19.71 -20.39 9.50
C SER A 5 -19.29 -20.43 10.97
N ALA A 6 -18.44 -19.49 11.42
CA ALA A 6 -17.92 -19.46 12.78
C ALA A 6 -18.79 -18.66 13.77
N LEU A 7 -19.37 -17.55 13.32
CA LEU A 7 -20.08 -16.58 14.17
C LEU A 7 -21.58 -16.45 13.80
N GLY A 8 -22.03 -17.22 12.82
CA GLY A 8 -23.40 -17.22 12.35
C GLY A 8 -23.73 -16.18 11.27
N PRO A 9 -24.93 -16.24 10.68
CA PRO A 9 -25.31 -15.46 9.49
C PRO A 9 -25.27 -13.94 9.70
N TYR A 10 -25.62 -13.46 10.89
CA TYR A 10 -25.64 -12.02 11.21
C TYR A 10 -24.24 -11.39 11.10
N TRP A 11 -23.24 -11.98 11.76
CA TRP A 11 -21.85 -11.51 11.69
C TRP A 11 -21.24 -11.75 10.32
N GLY A 12 -21.66 -12.81 9.62
CA GLY A 12 -21.34 -13.03 8.21
C GLY A 12 -21.79 -11.88 7.31
N PHE A 13 -23.02 -11.39 7.49
CA PHE A 13 -23.56 -10.26 6.74
C PHE A 13 -22.83 -8.95 7.06
N GLN A 14 -22.60 -8.65 8.34
CA GLN A 14 -21.86 -7.44 8.73
C GLN A 14 -20.44 -7.41 8.13
N GLN A 15 -19.70 -8.52 8.22
CA GLN A 15 -18.38 -8.61 7.61
C GLN A 15 -18.44 -8.51 6.08
N GLY A 16 -19.48 -9.06 5.45
CA GLY A 16 -19.71 -8.88 4.01
C GLY A 16 -19.93 -7.41 3.63
N TRP A 17 -20.77 -6.70 4.38
CA TRP A 17 -21.06 -5.28 4.16
C TRP A 17 -19.83 -4.39 4.34
N VAL A 18 -19.10 -4.58 5.45
CA VAL A 18 -17.87 -3.83 5.73
C VAL A 18 -16.80 -4.11 4.68
N LYS A 19 -16.66 -5.36 4.24
CA LYS A 19 -15.71 -5.73 3.18
C LYS A 19 -16.09 -5.09 1.84
N TRP A 20 -17.38 -5.05 1.51
CA TRP A 20 -17.84 -4.35 0.32
C TRP A 20 -17.54 -2.85 0.39
N LEU A 21 -17.82 -2.21 1.53
CA LEU A 21 -17.52 -0.80 1.75
C LEU A 21 -16.01 -0.51 1.61
N SER A 22 -15.16 -1.33 2.24
CA SER A 22 -13.70 -1.25 2.08
C SER A 22 -13.32 -1.35 0.60
N GLY A 23 -13.88 -2.33 -0.12
CA GLY A 23 -13.61 -2.49 -1.55
C GLY A 23 -13.97 -1.26 -2.39
N VAL A 24 -15.10 -0.60 -2.11
CA VAL A 24 -15.48 0.64 -2.81
C VAL A 24 -14.50 1.77 -2.50
N ILE A 25 -14.11 1.93 -1.23
CA ILE A 25 -13.13 2.94 -0.81
C ILE A 25 -11.78 2.69 -1.48
N ASP A 26 -11.29 1.46 -1.45
CA ASP A 26 -9.99 1.08 -2.00
C ASP A 26 -9.92 1.31 -3.53
N ASN A 27 -11.00 1.01 -4.26
CA ASN A 27 -11.09 1.27 -5.69
C ASN A 27 -11.05 2.77 -6.04
N ALA A 28 -11.54 3.65 -5.17
CA ALA A 28 -11.45 5.08 -5.35
C ALA A 28 -10.07 5.62 -4.93
N LEU A 29 -9.48 5.04 -3.89
CA LEU A 29 -8.29 5.57 -3.22
C LEU A 29 -7.00 5.17 -3.95
N TYR A 30 -6.86 3.93 -4.43
CA TYR A 30 -5.62 3.48 -5.08
C TYR A 30 -5.23 4.22 -6.35
N PRO A 31 -6.15 4.53 -7.29
CA PRO A 31 -5.82 5.31 -8.47
C PRO A 31 -5.33 6.72 -8.12
N ILE A 32 -5.93 7.34 -7.10
CA ILE A 32 -5.56 8.67 -6.62
C ILE A 32 -4.16 8.63 -6.00
N LEU A 33 -3.91 7.68 -5.09
CA LEU A 33 -2.58 7.51 -4.49
C LEU A 33 -1.50 7.24 -5.53
N PHE A 34 -1.78 6.42 -6.54
CA PHE A 34 -0.82 6.16 -7.62
C PHE A 34 -0.44 7.44 -8.36
N LEU A 35 -1.42 8.32 -8.61
CA LEU A 35 -1.16 9.62 -9.24
C LEU A 35 -0.44 10.58 -8.32
N ASP A 36 -0.72 10.56 -7.01
CA ASP A 36 0.01 11.36 -6.01
C ASP A 36 1.49 10.95 -5.94
N TYR A 37 1.80 9.66 -6.08
CA TYR A 37 3.20 9.21 -6.20
C TYR A 37 3.85 9.69 -7.50
N LEU A 38 3.10 9.68 -8.61
CA LEU A 38 3.58 10.17 -9.91
C LEU A 38 3.78 11.68 -9.94
N GLU A 39 2.98 12.45 -9.20
CA GLU A 39 3.11 13.91 -9.05
C GLU A 39 4.52 14.31 -8.60
N SER A 40 5.12 13.54 -7.67
CA SER A 40 6.48 13.79 -7.20
C SER A 40 7.54 13.72 -8.31
N GLY A 41 7.28 13.00 -9.41
CA GLY A 41 8.17 12.90 -10.57
C GLY A 41 7.71 13.70 -11.79
N ILE A 42 6.41 13.92 -11.95
CA ILE A 42 5.78 14.65 -13.06
C ILE A 42 4.87 15.74 -12.46
N PRO A 43 5.39 16.94 -12.19
CA PRO A 43 4.64 18.01 -11.50
C PRO A 43 3.43 18.53 -12.28
N ILE A 44 3.30 18.20 -13.57
CA ILE A 44 2.12 18.50 -14.41
C ILE A 44 0.86 17.77 -13.88
N LEU A 45 1.03 16.70 -13.10
CA LEU A 45 -0.06 15.93 -12.51
C LEU A 45 -0.56 16.49 -11.16
N GLY A 46 0.10 17.53 -10.62
CA GLY A 46 -0.19 18.01 -9.27
C GLY A 46 -1.46 18.83 -9.10
N GLY A 47 -2.09 19.30 -10.18
CA GLY A 47 -3.35 20.02 -10.06
C GLY A 47 -4.08 20.28 -11.37
N GLY A 48 -5.38 20.62 -11.23
CA GLY A 48 -6.23 21.05 -12.34
C GLY A 48 -6.76 19.92 -13.23
N ILE A 49 -7.09 20.29 -14.48
CA ILE A 49 -7.64 19.38 -15.50
C ILE A 49 -6.75 18.17 -15.80
N PRO A 50 -5.39 18.27 -15.85
CA PRO A 50 -4.53 17.12 -16.11
C PRO A 50 -4.67 15.99 -15.09
N ARG A 51 -4.88 16.33 -13.81
CA ARG A 51 -5.09 15.36 -12.73
C ARG A 51 -6.41 14.61 -12.90
N ILE A 52 -7.49 15.33 -13.19
CA ILE A 52 -8.81 14.74 -13.43
C ILE A 52 -8.78 13.83 -14.66
N ALA A 53 -8.14 14.27 -15.75
CA ALA A 53 -7.97 13.45 -16.95
C ALA A 53 -7.13 12.20 -16.66
N ALA A 54 -6.05 12.30 -15.89
CA ALA A 54 -5.23 11.16 -15.50
C ALA A 54 -5.99 10.15 -14.65
N ILE A 55 -6.78 10.61 -13.66
CA ILE A 55 -7.67 9.73 -12.85
C ILE A 55 -8.66 9.01 -13.76
N PHE A 56 -9.29 9.74 -14.69
CA PHE A 56 -10.27 9.16 -15.60
C PHE A 56 -9.64 8.10 -16.52
N VAL A 57 -8.51 8.42 -17.17
CA VAL A 57 -7.78 7.49 -18.04
C VAL A 57 -7.33 6.25 -17.25
N LEU A 58 -6.78 6.44 -16.05
CA LEU A 58 -6.36 5.34 -15.19
C LEU A 58 -7.53 4.44 -14.79
N THR A 59 -8.67 5.03 -14.44
CA THR A 59 -9.89 4.30 -14.09
C THR A 59 -10.43 3.49 -15.27
N VAL A 60 -10.47 4.08 -16.47
CA VAL A 60 -10.88 3.39 -17.70
C VAL A 60 -9.91 2.27 -18.05
N ALA A 61 -8.60 2.50 -17.95
CA ALA A 61 -7.57 1.51 -18.22
C ALA A 61 -7.66 0.33 -17.23
N LEU A 62 -7.82 0.60 -15.93
CA LEU A 62 -8.02 -0.43 -14.91
C LEU A 62 -9.31 -1.22 -15.16
N THR A 63 -10.40 -0.54 -15.50
CA THR A 63 -11.68 -1.20 -15.82
C THR A 63 -11.54 -2.11 -17.05
N TYR A 64 -10.85 -1.63 -18.09
CA TYR A 64 -10.56 -2.42 -19.28
C TYR A 64 -9.68 -3.64 -18.96
N LEU A 65 -8.65 -3.49 -18.13
CA LEU A 65 -7.79 -4.59 -17.68
C LEU A 65 -8.58 -5.64 -16.90
N ASN A 66 -9.47 -5.19 -16.00
CA ASN A 66 -10.39 -6.06 -15.27
C ASN A 66 -11.31 -6.85 -16.21
N TYR A 67 -11.76 -6.23 -17.31
CA TYR A 67 -12.59 -6.90 -18.32
C TYR A 67 -11.81 -7.90 -19.19
N ARG A 68 -10.53 -7.60 -19.49
CA ARG A 68 -9.67 -8.43 -20.36
C ARG A 68 -9.23 -9.76 -19.77
N GLY A 69 -9.48 -9.98 -18.48
CA GLY A 69 -9.32 -11.27 -17.82
C GLY A 69 -8.28 -11.26 -16.71
N LEU A 70 -8.60 -12.03 -15.65
CA LEU A 70 -7.82 -12.15 -14.42
C LEU A 70 -6.37 -12.60 -14.64
N SER A 71 -6.08 -13.30 -15.75
CA SER A 71 -4.72 -13.75 -16.09
C SER A 71 -3.77 -12.59 -16.40
N VAL A 72 -4.25 -11.57 -17.11
CA VAL A 72 -3.45 -10.39 -17.47
C VAL A 72 -3.17 -9.54 -16.23
N VAL A 73 -4.18 -9.36 -15.38
CA VAL A 73 -4.06 -8.67 -14.09
C VAL A 73 -3.07 -9.39 -13.19
N GLY A 74 -3.16 -10.72 -13.11
CA GLY A 74 -2.26 -11.54 -12.31
C GLY A 74 -0.80 -11.40 -12.76
N PHE A 75 -0.53 -11.46 -14.06
CA PHE A 75 0.83 -11.27 -14.58
C PHE A 75 1.38 -9.86 -14.29
N ALA A 76 0.57 -8.82 -14.50
CA ALA A 76 0.96 -7.44 -14.19
C ALA A 76 1.26 -7.25 -12.69
N ALA A 77 0.44 -7.83 -11.81
CA ALA A 77 0.65 -7.78 -10.37
C ALA A 77 1.94 -8.48 -9.94
N VAL A 78 2.25 -9.65 -10.52
CA VAL A 78 3.52 -10.35 -10.24
C VAL A 78 4.71 -9.51 -10.70
N LEU A 79 4.65 -8.92 -11.89
CA LEU A 79 5.74 -8.09 -12.42
C LEU A 79 5.97 -6.86 -11.53
N LEU A 80 4.91 -6.16 -11.14
CA LEU A 80 5.00 -5.02 -10.22
C LEU A 80 5.50 -5.44 -8.83
N GLY A 81 5.08 -6.62 -8.35
CA GLY A 81 5.55 -7.17 -7.08
C GLY A 81 7.05 -7.46 -7.11
N VAL A 82 7.55 -8.11 -8.17
CA VAL A 82 8.99 -8.33 -8.38
C VAL A 82 9.73 -7.00 -8.45
N PHE A 83 9.23 -6.05 -9.25
CA PHE A 83 9.83 -4.73 -9.38
C PHE A 83 9.89 -3.97 -8.05
N SER A 84 8.83 -4.06 -7.24
CA SER A 84 8.74 -3.41 -5.92
C SER A 84 9.69 -4.03 -4.89
N ILE A 85 9.88 -5.36 -4.92
CA ILE A 85 10.76 -6.07 -3.99
C ILE A 85 12.24 -5.90 -4.34
N LEU A 86 12.59 -5.77 -5.62
CA LEU A 86 13.97 -5.62 -6.10
C LEU A 86 14.80 -4.56 -5.34
N PRO A 87 14.36 -3.30 -5.19
CA PRO A 87 15.15 -2.29 -4.47
C PRO A 87 15.37 -2.67 -3.00
N PHE A 88 14.38 -3.29 -2.34
CA PHE A 88 14.56 -3.80 -0.98
C PHE A 88 15.57 -4.94 -0.94
N ALA A 89 15.50 -5.88 -1.87
CA ALA A 89 16.47 -6.97 -1.96
C ALA A 89 17.90 -6.42 -2.15
N VAL A 90 18.09 -5.47 -3.06
CA VAL A 90 19.39 -4.81 -3.27
C VAL A 90 19.86 -4.12 -1.99
N MET A 91 19.00 -3.33 -1.33
CA MET A 91 19.33 -2.69 -0.06
C MET A 91 19.70 -3.70 1.03
N THR A 92 19.01 -4.84 1.12
CA THR A 92 19.32 -5.92 2.05
C THR A 92 20.70 -6.50 1.76
N PHE A 93 21.02 -6.84 0.50
CA PHE A 93 22.34 -7.35 0.12
C PHE A 93 23.46 -6.35 0.40
N MET A 94 23.24 -5.06 0.10
CA MET A 94 24.21 -4.00 0.41
C MET A 94 24.36 -3.78 1.92
N SER A 95 23.34 -4.10 2.72
CA SER A 95 23.37 -3.95 4.17
C SER A 95 24.17 -5.05 4.84
N ILE A 96 24.16 -6.29 4.34
CA ILE A 96 24.89 -7.46 4.91
C ILE A 96 26.32 -7.13 5.39
N PRO A 97 27.21 -6.53 4.56
CA PRO A 97 28.58 -6.21 4.99
C PRO A 97 28.68 -5.08 6.03
N LYS A 98 27.61 -4.29 6.23
CA LYS A 98 27.53 -3.16 7.16
C LYS A 98 26.72 -3.47 8.41
N ILE A 99 26.21 -4.71 8.55
CA ILE A 99 25.48 -5.12 9.75
C ILE A 99 26.49 -5.28 10.88
N GLU A 100 26.36 -4.45 11.91
CA GLU A 100 27.03 -4.62 13.20
C GLU A 100 26.02 -5.23 14.18
N PRO A 101 26.01 -6.57 14.40
CA PRO A 101 25.01 -7.24 15.24
C PRO A 101 25.06 -6.76 16.69
N LEU A 102 26.21 -6.25 17.14
CA LEU A 102 26.37 -5.65 18.47
C LEU A 102 25.43 -4.45 18.68
N ARG A 103 25.06 -3.70 17.63
CA ARG A 103 24.14 -2.56 17.75
C ARG A 103 22.70 -2.97 18.04
N TRP A 104 22.31 -4.21 17.74
CA TRP A 104 20.98 -4.72 18.04
C TRP A 104 20.75 -4.88 19.56
N LEU A 105 21.82 -5.11 20.31
CA LEU A 105 21.80 -5.15 21.78
C LEU A 105 22.01 -3.78 22.43
N VAL A 106 22.49 -2.77 21.69
CA VAL A 106 22.61 -1.38 22.16
C VAL A 106 21.27 -0.66 21.97
N VAL A 107 20.25 -1.10 22.71
CA VAL A 107 19.01 -0.32 22.86
C VAL A 107 19.22 0.91 23.76
N SER A 108 20.31 1.00 24.54
CA SER A 108 20.25 1.79 25.78
C SER A 108 20.92 3.17 25.83
N LYS A 109 21.73 3.60 24.84
CA LYS A 109 22.41 4.92 24.97
C LYS A 109 21.62 6.09 24.38
N LYS A 110 20.84 5.88 23.33
CA LYS A 110 20.00 6.93 22.70
C LYS A 110 18.60 7.04 23.34
N MET A 111 18.10 5.99 24.00
CA MET A 111 16.85 6.02 24.80
C MET A 111 17.01 6.73 26.15
N LYS A 112 18.23 7.00 26.62
CA LYS A 112 18.48 7.69 27.91
C LYS A 112 18.09 9.17 27.94
N GLY A 113 17.73 9.76 26.80
CA GLY A 113 17.25 11.14 26.69
C GLY A 113 15.86 11.27 26.07
N VAL A 114 15.10 10.16 25.95
CA VAL A 114 13.72 10.20 25.46
C VAL A 114 12.83 10.47 26.67
N ASP A 115 12.27 11.66 26.72
CA ASP A 115 11.24 12.03 27.71
C ASP A 115 9.92 11.37 27.31
N TRP A 116 9.74 10.11 27.75
CA TRP A 116 8.57 9.29 27.46
C TRP A 116 7.26 9.95 27.91
N ASN A 117 7.33 10.83 28.89
CA ASN A 117 6.18 11.59 29.38
C ASN A 117 5.69 12.62 28.36
N LEU A 118 6.59 13.21 27.56
CA LEU A 118 6.21 14.11 26.47
C LEU A 118 5.61 13.34 25.29
N TYR A 119 6.15 12.16 24.99
CA TYR A 119 5.73 11.34 23.85
C TYR A 119 4.35 10.69 24.03
N LEU A 120 3.94 10.43 25.28
CA LEU A 120 2.66 9.81 25.62
C LEU A 120 1.57 10.83 25.96
N ASN A 121 1.91 12.11 26.09
CA ASN A 121 0.99 13.18 26.48
C ASN A 121 0.72 14.20 25.36
N THR A 122 1.02 13.82 24.11
CA THR A 122 0.52 14.44 22.87
C THR A 122 -0.29 13.40 22.11
#